data_AF-A0A9P7JL95-F1
#
_entry.id   AF-A0A9P7JL95-F1
#
_cell.length_a   1.000
_cell.length_b   1.000
_cell.length_c   1.000
_cell.angle_alpha   90.00
_cell.angle_beta   90.00
_cell.angle_gamma   90.00
#
_symmetry.space_group_name_H-M   'P 1'
#
loop_
_entity.id
_entity.type
_entity.pdbx_description
1 polymer ?
#
loop_
_entity_poly.entity_id
_entity_poly.type
_entity_poly.pdbx_seq_one_letter_code
_entity_poly.pdbx_strand_id
1 'polypeptide(L)'
;MNVPVTEQIPPYISIHIRHGDFGQQCEEFPVDQCFAPLSVIARRVFERRTRKGINAMHVIMTSDERDPEWWSEIRALGWNMGRLCSGTDRGDLWKMCSSMPIIQSNGAGFFGTRGSTMPTLASRRVQLWHDGATRLIRWGWPGTDDH
;
A
#
# COMPACT_ATOMS: atom_id res chain seq x y z
N MET A 1 -13.74 6.25 26.34
CA MET A 1 -13.13 5.00 25.83
C MET A 1 -11.79 4.85 26.52
N ASN A 2 -11.65 3.82 27.35
CA ASN A 2 -10.45 3.57 28.15
C ASN A 2 -9.73 2.39 27.51
N VAL A 3 -8.95 2.65 26.44
CA VAL A 3 -8.08 1.64 25.84
C VAL A 3 -6.76 1.69 26.62
N PRO A 4 -6.36 0.62 27.33
CA PRO A 4 -5.10 0.61 28.03
C PRO A 4 -3.95 0.77 27.02
N VAL A 5 -3.11 1.79 27.22
CA VAL A 5 -1.96 2.13 26.37
C VAL A 5 -0.78 1.23 26.74
N THR A 6 -0.92 -0.08 26.58
CA THR A 6 0.11 -1.03 27.06
C THR A 6 0.61 -2.02 26.02
N GLU A 7 0.00 -2.08 24.84
CA GLU A 7 0.52 -2.92 23.74
C GLU A 7 1.08 -2.03 22.62
N GLN A 8 2.37 -2.19 22.34
CA GLN A 8 2.99 -1.61 21.16
C GLN A 8 2.43 -2.28 19.91
N ILE A 9 2.04 -1.49 18.92
CA ILE A 9 1.59 -1.99 17.62
C ILE A 9 2.75 -2.77 16.98
N PRO A 10 2.58 -4.06 16.63
CA PRO A 10 3.63 -4.82 15.97
C PRO A 10 4.10 -4.15 14.68
N PRO A 11 5.40 -4.22 14.34
CA PRO A 11 5.89 -3.63 13.10
C PRO A 11 5.22 -4.28 11.89
N TYR A 12 4.71 -3.46 10.99
CA TYR A 12 4.09 -3.88 9.74
C TYR A 12 4.63 -3.08 8.56
N ILE A 13 4.49 -3.64 7.36
CA ILE A 13 4.75 -2.95 6.10
C ILE A 13 3.41 -2.47 5.55
N SER A 14 3.29 -1.18 5.30
CA SER A 14 2.11 -0.65 4.61
C SER A 14 2.37 -0.59 3.11
N ILE A 15 1.36 -0.97 2.33
CA ILE A 15 1.36 -0.83 0.88
C ILE A 15 0.13 -0.02 0.49
N HIS A 16 0.30 0.93 -0.43
CA HIS A 16 -0.82 1.65 -1.02
C HIS A 16 -0.73 1.70 -2.54
N ILE A 17 -1.56 0.90 -3.20
CA ILE A 17 -1.65 0.89 -4.66
C ILE A 17 -2.93 1.61 -5.08
N ARG A 18 -2.77 2.74 -5.77
CA ARG A 18 -3.82 3.35 -6.59
C ARG A 18 -3.94 2.54 -7.88
N HIS A 19 -4.93 1.67 -7.95
CA HIS A 19 -5.18 0.77 -9.08
C HIS A 19 -6.50 1.12 -9.77
N GLY A 20 -7.51 1.53 -9.00
CA GLY A 20 -8.85 1.83 -9.50
C GLY A 20 -8.91 3.08 -10.38
N ASP A 21 -8.76 4.26 -9.80
CA ASP A 21 -8.91 5.52 -10.54
C ASP A 21 -7.74 5.80 -11.50
N PHE A 22 -6.53 5.36 -11.13
CA PHE A 22 -5.34 5.45 -11.97
C PHE A 22 -5.39 4.51 -13.18
N GLY A 23 -6.20 3.45 -13.14
CA GLY A 23 -6.41 2.58 -14.30
C GLY A 23 -6.94 3.32 -15.53
N GLN A 24 -7.64 4.43 -15.33
CA GLN A 24 -8.13 5.29 -16.41
C GLN A 24 -6.99 6.03 -17.16
N GLN A 25 -5.79 6.09 -16.56
CA GLN A 25 -4.62 6.75 -17.12
C GLN A 25 -3.67 5.78 -17.83
N CYS A 26 -4.06 4.50 -17.95
CA CYS A 26 -3.28 3.50 -18.66
C CYS A 26 -3.31 3.66 -20.19
N GLU A 27 -4.10 4.60 -20.70
CA GLU A 27 -4.20 5.02 -22.11
C GLU A 27 -4.21 3.83 -23.08
N GLU A 28 -3.07 3.52 -23.68
CA GLU A 28 -2.89 2.54 -24.75
C GLU A 28 -2.62 1.11 -24.24
N PHE A 29 -2.35 0.93 -22.95
CA PHE A 29 -1.99 -0.37 -22.37
C PHE A 29 -3.12 -1.00 -21.58
N PRO A 30 -3.30 -2.33 -21.67
CA PRO A 30 -4.11 -3.08 -20.73
C PRO A 30 -3.69 -2.82 -19.28
N VAL A 31 -4.66 -2.78 -18.36
CA VAL A 31 -4.43 -2.48 -16.92
C VAL A 31 -3.37 -3.38 -16.30
N ASP A 32 -3.39 -4.67 -16.64
CA ASP A 32 -2.43 -5.69 -16.20
C ASP A 32 -0.99 -5.47 -16.70
N GLN A 33 -0.82 -4.71 -17.79
CA GLN A 33 0.50 -4.34 -18.33
C GLN A 33 0.94 -2.93 -17.90
N CYS A 34 -0.02 -2.07 -17.59
CA CYS A 34 0.20 -0.71 -17.12
C CYS A 34 0.71 -0.66 -15.67
N PHE A 35 0.17 -1.53 -14.81
CA PHE A 35 0.58 -1.64 -13.41
C PHE A 35 1.66 -2.71 -13.22
N ALA A 36 2.50 -2.52 -12.21
CA ALA A 36 3.43 -3.56 -11.80
C ALA A 36 2.65 -4.76 -11.24
N PRO A 37 2.96 -5.99 -11.67
CA PRO A 37 2.28 -7.18 -11.16
C PRO A 37 2.56 -7.37 -9.66
N LEU A 38 1.62 -7.96 -8.93
CA LEU A 38 1.74 -8.18 -7.47
C LEU A 38 3.01 -8.94 -7.09
N SER A 39 3.50 -9.84 -7.95
CA SER A 39 4.77 -10.57 -7.78
C SER A 39 5.98 -9.63 -7.73
N VAL A 40 6.02 -8.61 -8.59
CA VAL A 40 7.07 -7.58 -8.58
C VAL A 40 6.98 -6.77 -7.29
N ILE A 41 5.79 -6.37 -6.87
CA ILE A 41 5.58 -5.65 -5.61
C ILE A 41 6.07 -6.48 -4.42
N ALA A 42 5.69 -7.75 -4.35
CA ALA A 42 6.13 -8.67 -3.29
C ALA A 42 7.66 -8.83 -3.26
N ARG A 43 8.30 -8.96 -4.43
CA ARG A 43 9.76 -8.97 -4.55
C ARG A 43 10.38 -7.69 -4.00
N ARG A 44 9.83 -6.51 -4.34
CA ARG A 44 10.35 -5.22 -3.82
C ARG A 44 10.23 -5.09 -2.32
N VAL A 45 9.10 -5.52 -1.76
CA VAL A 45 8.88 -5.58 -0.32
C VAL A 45 9.95 -6.44 0.34
N PHE A 46 10.20 -7.63 -0.22
CA PHE A 46 11.23 -8.56 0.28
C PHE A 46 12.66 -7.99 0.19
N GLU A 47 13.05 -7.41 -0.95
CA GLU A 47 14.39 -6.85 -1.13
C GLU A 47 14.66 -5.70 -0.15
N ARG A 48 13.70 -4.80 -0.02
CA ARG A 48 13.86 -3.57 0.78
C ARG A 48 13.76 -3.84 2.27
N ARG A 49 12.86 -4.74 2.72
CA ARG A 49 12.82 -5.15 4.13
C ARG A 49 14.14 -5.79 4.55
N THR A 50 14.72 -6.63 3.69
CA THR A 50 15.98 -7.34 3.96
C THR A 50 17.14 -6.36 4.03
N ARG A 51 17.26 -5.45 3.05
CA ARG A 51 18.32 -4.42 3.03
C ARG A 51 18.30 -3.49 4.23
N LYS A 52 17.13 -3.20 4.78
CA LYS A 52 16.95 -2.32 5.96
C LYS A 52 16.90 -3.08 7.29
N GLY A 53 16.96 -4.41 7.29
CA GLY A 53 16.87 -5.22 8.50
C GLY A 53 15.49 -5.16 9.19
N ILE A 54 14.42 -4.88 8.44
CA ILE A 54 13.06 -4.75 8.99
C ILE A 54 12.46 -6.14 9.19
N ASN A 55 12.23 -6.52 10.45
CA ASN A 55 11.54 -7.75 10.82
C ASN A 55 10.04 -7.50 11.04
N ALA A 56 9.33 -7.20 9.95
CA ALA A 56 7.88 -7.02 9.95
C ALA A 56 7.22 -8.21 9.24
N MET A 57 6.43 -8.99 9.98
CA MET A 57 5.72 -10.15 9.45
C MET A 57 4.39 -9.77 8.79
N HIS A 58 3.79 -8.68 9.23
CA HIS A 58 2.49 -8.24 8.75
C HIS A 58 2.64 -7.24 7.61
N VAL A 59 1.87 -7.45 6.55
CA VAL A 59 1.72 -6.51 5.44
C VAL A 59 0.28 -6.05 5.41
N ILE A 60 0.06 -4.73 5.34
CA ILE A 60 -1.26 -4.12 5.19
C ILE A 60 -1.32 -3.51 3.79
N MET A 61 -2.10 -4.12 2.91
CA MET A 61 -2.36 -3.63 1.56
C MET A 61 -3.59 -2.73 1.56
N THR A 62 -3.43 -1.52 1.02
CA THR A 62 -4.52 -0.57 0.84
C THR A 62 -4.67 -0.14 -0.60
N SER A 63 -5.90 -0.10 -1.10
CA SER A 63 -6.18 0.25 -2.49
C SER A 63 -7.60 0.74 -2.69
N ASP A 64 -7.81 1.53 -3.74
CA ASP A 64 -9.09 1.93 -4.30
C ASP A 64 -9.73 0.89 -5.22
N GLU A 65 -9.07 -0.26 -5.42
CA GLU A 65 -9.57 -1.35 -6.25
C GLU A 65 -10.88 -1.95 -5.72
N ARG A 66 -11.76 -2.32 -6.65
CA ARG A 66 -13.06 -2.95 -6.39
C ARG A 66 -13.16 -4.38 -6.88
N ASP A 67 -12.26 -4.82 -7.76
CA ASP A 67 -12.20 -6.15 -8.32
C ASP A 67 -11.95 -7.21 -7.22
N PRO A 68 -12.92 -8.12 -6.96
CA PRO A 68 -12.76 -9.16 -5.96
C PRO A 68 -11.68 -10.18 -6.31
N GLU A 69 -11.35 -10.39 -7.58
CA GLU A 69 -10.30 -11.33 -8.00
C GLU A 69 -8.93 -10.80 -7.61
N TRP A 70 -8.64 -9.53 -7.89
CA TRP A 70 -7.43 -8.84 -7.46
C TRP A 70 -7.22 -8.91 -5.94
N TRP A 71 -8.29 -8.69 -5.16
CA TRP A 71 -8.24 -8.83 -3.70
C TRP A 71 -8.10 -10.30 -3.24
N SER A 72 -8.49 -11.28 -4.05
CA SER A 72 -8.24 -12.70 -3.76
C SER A 72 -6.75 -13.03 -3.88
N GLU A 73 -6.06 -12.47 -4.88
CA GLU A 73 -4.63 -12.67 -5.07
C GLU A 73 -3.82 -12.08 -3.89
N ILE A 74 -4.20 -10.90 -3.41
CA ILE A 74 -3.58 -10.28 -2.23
C ILE A 74 -3.74 -11.14 -0.97
N ARG A 75 -4.92 -11.74 -0.78
CA ARG A 75 -5.13 -12.68 0.33
C ARG A 75 -4.30 -13.94 0.18
N ALA A 76 -4.12 -14.44 -1.05
CA ALA A 76 -3.26 -15.59 -1.34
C ALA A 76 -1.79 -15.31 -1.02
N LEU A 77 -1.34 -14.05 -1.10
CA LEU A 77 -0.02 -13.60 -0.64
C LEU A 77 0.11 -13.50 0.91
N GLY A 78 -0.98 -13.75 1.64
CA GLY A 78 -1.02 -13.64 3.11
C GLY A 78 -1.06 -12.19 3.63
N TRP A 79 -1.40 -11.22 2.77
CA TRP A 79 -1.45 -9.81 3.16
C TRP A 79 -2.82 -9.42 3.70
N ASN A 80 -2.83 -8.57 4.74
CA ASN A 80 -4.06 -8.03 5.30
C ASN A 80 -4.60 -6.90 4.42
N MET A 81 -5.92 -6.83 4.25
CA MET A 81 -6.56 -5.85 3.39
C MET A 81 -7.10 -4.66 4.20
N GLY A 82 -6.81 -3.45 3.74
CA GLY A 82 -7.54 -2.23 4.10
C GLY A 82 -8.17 -1.65 2.84
N ARG A 83 -9.47 -1.84 2.63
CA ARG A 83 -10.15 -1.33 1.45
C ARG A 83 -10.37 0.18 1.57
N LEU A 84 -10.05 0.94 0.53
CA LEU A 84 -10.43 2.35 0.45
C LEU A 84 -11.96 2.45 0.31
N CYS A 85 -12.59 3.12 1.26
CA CYS A 85 -13.88 3.80 1.09
C CYS A 85 -14.97 3.00 0.34
N SER A 86 -15.38 1.84 0.85
CA SER A 86 -16.54 1.09 0.31
C SER A 86 -17.87 1.36 1.03
N GLY A 87 -17.90 2.33 1.96
CA GLY A 87 -19.10 2.63 2.73
C GLY A 87 -20.14 3.36 1.88
N THR A 88 -21.35 2.82 1.79
CA THR A 88 -22.52 3.56 1.31
C THR A 88 -23.00 4.60 2.33
N ASP A 89 -22.57 4.47 3.58
CA ASP A 89 -22.91 5.38 4.67
C ASP A 89 -21.76 6.36 4.97
N ARG A 90 -22.08 7.66 4.88
CA ARG A 90 -21.15 8.80 5.07
C ARG A 90 -20.36 8.73 6.39
N GLY A 91 -20.89 8.07 7.42
CA GLY A 91 -20.25 7.92 8.73
C GLY A 91 -19.07 6.94 8.76
N ASP A 92 -19.11 5.88 7.95
CA ASP A 92 -18.06 4.85 7.93
C ASP A 92 -16.99 5.13 6.86
N LEU A 93 -17.39 5.85 5.80
CA LEU A 93 -16.46 6.48 4.86
C LEU A 93 -15.44 7.36 5.60
N TRP A 94 -15.89 8.28 6.46
CA TRP A 94 -14.96 9.17 7.15
C TRP A 94 -13.99 8.41 8.07
N LYS A 95 -14.44 7.36 8.76
CA LYS A 95 -13.61 6.60 9.72
C LYS A 95 -12.50 5.79 9.04
N MET A 96 -12.80 5.10 7.94
CA MET A 96 -11.81 4.26 7.25
C MET A 96 -10.93 5.08 6.29
N CYS A 97 -11.47 6.06 5.57
CA CYS A 97 -10.68 6.91 4.69
C CYS A 97 -9.74 7.84 5.49
N SER A 98 -10.15 8.35 6.66
CA SER A 98 -9.31 9.23 7.49
C SER A 98 -8.23 8.48 8.27
N SER A 99 -8.42 7.20 8.56
CA SER A 99 -7.42 6.37 9.25
C SER A 99 -6.35 5.81 8.32
N MET A 100 -6.61 5.71 7.01
CA MET A 100 -5.61 5.24 6.03
C MET A 100 -4.31 6.06 6.00
N PRO A 101 -4.31 7.41 5.98
CA PRO A 101 -3.07 8.18 6.09
C PRO A 101 -2.25 7.80 7.33
N ILE A 102 -2.90 7.47 8.45
CA ILE A 102 -2.24 7.08 9.70
C ILE A 102 -1.59 5.70 9.53
N ILE A 103 -2.32 4.73 8.99
CA ILE A 103 -1.80 3.38 8.75
C ILE A 103 -0.65 3.41 7.74
N GLN A 104 -0.81 4.17 6.64
CA GLN A 104 0.23 4.31 5.61
C GLN A 104 1.51 4.96 6.14
N SER A 105 1.39 5.87 7.12
CA SER A 105 2.53 6.63 7.65
C SER A 105 3.21 5.99 8.87
N ASN A 106 2.61 4.96 9.48
CA ASN A 106 3.11 4.34 10.71
C ASN A 106 3.66 2.93 10.52
N GLY A 107 3.75 2.45 9.28
CA GLY A 107 4.46 1.20 8.99
C GLY A 107 5.97 1.34 9.18
N ALA A 108 6.64 0.24 9.52
CA ALA A 108 8.10 0.12 9.51
C ALA A 108 8.67 0.18 8.07
N GLY A 109 7.82 -0.01 7.07
CA GLY A 109 8.12 0.23 5.66
C GLY A 109 6.87 0.65 4.88
N PHE A 110 7.07 1.34 3.76
CA PHE A 110 5.99 1.84 2.93
C PHE A 110 6.26 1.69 1.43
N PHE A 111 5.31 1.11 0.70
CA PHE A 111 5.36 0.97 -0.75
C PHE A 111 4.11 1.57 -1.36
N GLY A 112 4.21 2.36 -2.41
CA GLY A 112 2.98 2.82 -3.06
C GLY A 112 3.14 3.39 -4.46
N THR A 113 2.01 3.72 -5.08
CA THR A 113 1.96 4.17 -6.47
C THR A 113 2.63 5.53 -6.66
N ARG A 114 3.60 5.62 -7.58
CA ARG A 114 4.23 6.88 -7.98
C ARG A 114 3.20 7.83 -8.61
N GLY A 115 3.33 9.14 -8.40
CA GLY A 115 2.43 10.13 -9.01
C GLY A 115 1.19 10.47 -8.18
N SER A 116 0.89 9.72 -7.12
CA SER A 116 -0.14 10.09 -6.15
C SER A 116 0.45 10.86 -4.96
N THR A 117 -0.19 11.97 -4.59
CA THR A 117 0.21 12.80 -3.43
C THR A 117 0.18 11.99 -2.14
N MET A 118 -0.77 11.07 -2.00
CA MET A 118 -0.98 10.26 -0.80
C MET A 118 0.21 9.33 -0.50
N PRO A 119 0.60 8.39 -1.41
CA PRO A 119 1.84 7.62 -1.27
C PRO A 119 3.09 8.48 -1.08
N THR A 120 3.17 9.64 -1.73
CA THR A 120 4.34 10.53 -1.61
C THR A 120 4.48 11.04 -0.16
N LEU A 121 3.40 11.50 0.44
CA LEU A 121 3.40 11.96 1.84
C LEU A 121 3.66 10.81 2.82
N ALA A 122 3.00 9.67 2.64
CA ALA A 122 3.20 8.49 3.49
C ALA A 122 4.65 7.98 3.45
N SER A 123 5.23 7.89 2.24
CA SER A 123 6.64 7.52 2.04
C SER A 123 7.59 8.46 2.78
N ARG A 124 7.33 9.78 2.76
CA ARG A 124 8.16 10.75 3.50
C ARG A 124 8.03 10.58 5.00
N ARG A 125 6.82 10.34 5.51
CA ARG A 125 6.59 10.13 6.95
C ARG A 125 7.25 8.86 7.45
N VAL A 126 7.11 7.73 6.75
CA VAL A 126 7.80 6.48 7.13
C VAL A 126 9.32 6.64 7.13
N GLN A 127 9.86 7.33 6.13
CA GLN A 127 11.30 7.59 6.07
C GLN A 127 11.78 8.49 7.22
N LEU A 128 11.05 9.57 7.54
CA LEU A 128 11.49 10.56 8.54
C LEU A 128 11.18 10.15 9.98
N TRP A 129 10.06 9.46 10.22
CA TRP A 129 9.60 9.11 11.56
C TRP A 129 10.17 7.77 12.03
N HIS A 130 10.39 6.83 11.11
CA HIS A 130 10.72 5.44 11.44
C HIS A 130 12.01 4.93 10.80
N ASP A 131 12.74 5.76 10.04
CA ASP A 131 13.85 5.34 9.14
C ASP A 131 13.48 4.13 8.26
N GLY A 132 12.18 4.02 7.94
CA GLY A 132 11.60 2.84 7.34
C GLY A 132 11.98 2.66 5.87
N ALA A 133 11.87 1.42 5.39
CA ALA A 133 12.12 1.11 3.99
C ALA A 133 10.98 1.65 3.12
N THR A 134 11.28 2.55 2.19
CA THR A 134 10.25 3.13 1.32
C THR A 134 10.56 3.02 -0.17
N ARG A 135 9.50 2.90 -0.98
CA ARG A 135 9.60 2.91 -2.44
C ARG A 135 8.28 3.31 -3.09
N LEU A 136 8.36 4.25 -4.05
CA LEU A 136 7.26 4.52 -4.97
C LEU A 136 7.42 3.68 -6.24
N ILE A 137 6.44 2.79 -6.48
CA ILE A 137 6.36 1.86 -7.60
C ILE A 137 5.95 2.63 -8.85
N ARG A 138 6.70 2.45 -9.93
CA ARG A 138 6.39 3.06 -11.23
C ARG A 138 5.33 2.24 -11.97
N TRP A 139 4.56 2.91 -12.82
CA TRP A 139 3.44 2.37 -13.59
C TRP A 139 3.23 3.27 -14.83
N GLY A 140 2.35 2.84 -15.74
CA GLY A 140 1.96 3.58 -16.95
C GLY A 140 2.44 2.94 -18.25
N TRP A 141 3.48 2.10 -18.21
CA TRP A 141 3.90 1.29 -19.36
C TRP A 141 4.58 -0.03 -18.93
N PRO A 142 4.62 -1.04 -19.80
CA PRO A 142 5.23 -2.33 -19.48
C PRO A 142 6.71 -2.20 -19.08
N GLY A 143 7.10 -2.87 -18.00
CA GLY A 143 8.49 -2.94 -17.54
C GLY A 143 9.04 -1.67 -16.87
N THR A 144 8.21 -0.65 -16.60
CA THR A 144 8.67 0.60 -15.97
C THR A 144 9.35 0.39 -14.61
N ASP A 145 8.94 -0.64 -13.87
CA ASP A 145 9.43 -0.94 -12.51
C ASP A 145 10.36 -2.16 -12.44
N ASP A 146 10.98 -2.59 -13.54
CA ASP A 146 11.82 -3.81 -13.62
C ASP A 146 13.29 -3.67 -13.15
N HIS A 147 13.66 -2.54 -12.56
CA HIS A 147 15.05 -2.14 -12.29
C HIS A 147 15.72 -2.67 -11.02
#